data_AF-A0A1Y2ZVU8-F1
#
_entry.id   AF-A0A1Y2ZVU8-F1
#
_cell.length_a   1.000
_cell.length_b   1.000
_cell.length_c   1.000
_cell.angle_alpha   90.00
_cell.angle_beta   90.00
_cell.angle_gamma   90.00
#
_symmetry.space_group_name_H-M   'P 1'
#
loop_
_entity.id
_entity.type
_entity.pdbx_description
1 polymer ?
#
loop_
_entity_poly.entity_id
_entity_poly.type
_entity_poly.pdbx_seq_one_letter_code
_entity_poly.pdbx_strand_id
1 'polypeptide(L)'
;MNNQARQHLFQVINDYGIDIAKDLRRLESLLKDYTQGQYKREVFLCVQAAREGVIEALQNNKHLPYEIVAARLTKQLHEDYGLDLHAAKWAVGSWVVVLGLTNKFPHPKPLATKPHPVKPTHAPTPPPPKKSIVIQNLAAHRYSDQGDDTIVDTQTNLQWMRFALGQVWDGKTNLIEAKRYTWQEAVNAIDSFNQSGGFAGYQDWRVPTIDELKTLIERGKKPAINHAMFPATPLAFFWSSTPLINVDHSAWAVYFYGGSAYWYGKTSYYHLRLVRNS
;
A
#
# COMPACT_ATOMS: atom_id res chain seq x y z
N MET A 1 -3.09 -4.96 11.09
CA MET A 1 -3.88 -3.81 11.58
C MET A 1 -4.55 -3.14 10.41
N ASN A 2 -5.77 -2.64 10.58
CA ASN A 2 -6.62 -2.26 9.45
C ASN A 2 -6.38 -0.83 8.94
N ASN A 3 -6.08 -0.68 7.65
CA ASN A 3 -5.86 0.63 7.03
C ASN A 3 -7.15 1.47 6.85
N GLN A 4 -8.33 0.85 6.84
CA GLN A 4 -9.61 1.58 6.82
C GLN A 4 -9.83 2.37 8.12
N ALA A 5 -9.41 1.86 9.27
CA ALA A 5 -9.49 2.61 10.52
C ALA A 5 -8.62 3.88 10.48
N ARG A 6 -7.44 3.82 9.84
CA ARG A 6 -6.59 4.98 9.60
C ARG A 6 -7.20 5.96 8.60
N GLN A 7 -7.92 5.46 7.58
CA GLN A 7 -8.67 6.31 6.66
C GLN A 7 -9.79 7.06 7.39
N HIS A 8 -10.54 6.40 8.27
CA HIS A 8 -11.56 7.06 9.09
C HIS A 8 -10.96 8.10 10.05
N LEU A 9 -9.79 7.82 10.65
CA LEU A 9 -9.06 8.84 11.41
C LEU A 9 -8.71 10.06 10.54
N PHE A 10 -8.21 9.84 9.33
CA PHE A 10 -7.92 10.93 8.41
C PHE A 10 -9.17 11.75 8.07
N GLN A 11 -10.31 11.10 7.83
CA GLN A 11 -11.58 11.81 7.58
C GLN A 11 -12.02 12.66 8.77
N VAL A 12 -11.97 12.11 9.99
CA VAL A 12 -12.32 12.87 11.20
C VAL A 12 -11.45 14.12 11.33
N ILE A 13 -10.15 14.00 11.05
CA ILE A 13 -9.24 15.15 11.14
C ILE A 13 -9.42 16.13 9.98
N ASN A 14 -9.77 15.64 8.79
CA ASN A 14 -10.09 16.48 7.64
C ASN A 14 -11.38 17.28 7.87
N ASP A 15 -12.41 16.67 8.46
CA ASP A 15 -13.74 17.26 8.61
C ASP A 15 -13.82 18.20 9.83
N TYR A 16 -13.07 17.91 10.90
CA TYR A 16 -13.13 18.64 12.18
C TYR A 16 -11.83 19.38 12.55
N GLY A 17 -10.77 19.20 11.79
CA GLY A 17 -9.44 19.75 12.08
C GLY A 17 -8.67 18.95 13.14
N ILE A 18 -7.35 19.15 13.20
CA ILE A 18 -6.46 18.44 14.14
C ILE A 18 -6.75 18.77 15.61
N ASP A 19 -7.33 19.94 15.89
CA ASP A 19 -7.66 20.38 17.25
C ASP A 19 -8.69 19.47 17.94
N ILE A 20 -9.46 18.68 17.20
CA ILE A 20 -10.38 17.69 17.76
C ILE A 20 -9.65 16.67 18.65
N ALA A 21 -8.36 16.43 18.39
CA ALA A 21 -7.57 15.48 19.16
C ALA A 21 -7.25 15.95 20.59
N LYS A 22 -7.48 17.23 20.90
CA LYS A 22 -7.40 17.78 22.28
C LYS A 22 -8.58 17.32 23.14
N ASP A 23 -9.72 16.98 22.52
CA ASP A 23 -10.88 16.39 23.20
C ASP A 23 -10.96 14.90 22.88
N LEU A 24 -10.29 14.08 23.70
CA LEU A 24 -10.20 12.62 23.50
C LEU A 24 -11.57 11.94 23.48
N ARG A 25 -12.55 12.43 24.24
CA ARG A 25 -13.90 11.84 24.27
C ARG A 25 -14.63 12.10 22.96
N ARG A 26 -14.51 13.32 22.43
CA ARG A 26 -15.11 13.69 21.16
C ARG A 26 -14.40 13.02 19.98
N LEU A 27 -13.07 12.92 20.00
CA LEU A 27 -12.29 12.15 19.03
C LEU A 27 -12.72 10.68 19.00
N GLU A 28 -12.84 10.04 20.17
CA GLU A 28 -13.24 8.64 20.27
C GLU A 28 -14.68 8.40 19.79
N SER A 29 -15.61 9.30 20.14
CA SER A 29 -17.00 9.23 19.66
C SER A 29 -17.06 9.31 18.13
N LEU A 30 -16.41 10.32 17.54
CA LEU A 30 -16.40 10.51 16.09
C LEU A 30 -15.76 9.33 15.37
N LEU A 31 -14.65 8.79 15.90
CA LEU A 31 -14.03 7.59 15.33
C LEU A 31 -14.96 6.38 15.37
N LYS A 32 -15.69 6.17 16.47
CA LYS A 32 -16.69 5.08 16.57
C LYS A 32 -17.83 5.27 15.58
N ASP A 33 -18.28 6.51 15.38
CA ASP A 33 -19.35 6.84 14.43
C ASP A 33 -18.90 6.60 12.98
N TYR A 34 -17.72 7.08 12.60
CA TYR A 34 -17.16 6.90 11.25
C TYR A 34 -16.85 5.44 10.93
N THR A 35 -16.38 4.68 11.93
CA THR A 35 -16.11 3.25 11.79
C THR A 35 -17.37 2.38 11.93
N GLN A 36 -18.53 2.96 12.24
CA GLN A 36 -19.78 2.23 12.51
C GLN A 36 -19.58 1.15 13.59
N GLY A 37 -18.76 1.44 14.59
CA GLY A 37 -18.40 0.51 15.68
C GLY A 37 -17.43 -0.62 15.30
N GLN A 38 -16.92 -0.65 14.06
CA GLN A 38 -15.86 -1.56 13.61
C GLN A 38 -14.47 -1.11 14.09
N TYR A 39 -13.46 -1.97 13.95
CA TYR A 39 -12.04 -1.62 14.23
C TYR A 39 -11.77 -1.06 15.64
N LYS A 40 -12.47 -1.59 16.66
CA LYS A 40 -12.40 -1.12 18.05
C LYS A 40 -10.96 -1.03 18.58
N ARG A 41 -10.11 -1.99 18.20
CA ARG A 41 -8.69 -2.01 18.58
C ARG A 41 -7.92 -0.84 17.97
N GLU A 42 -8.09 -0.60 16.67
CA GLU A 42 -7.46 0.51 15.96
C GLU A 42 -7.95 1.88 16.46
N VAL A 43 -9.26 2.02 16.73
CA VAL A 43 -9.83 3.24 17.33
C VAL A 43 -9.18 3.51 18.70
N PHE A 44 -9.12 2.49 19.55
CA PHE A 44 -8.45 2.58 20.85
C PHE A 44 -7.00 3.04 20.72
N LEU A 45 -6.25 2.50 19.77
CA LEU A 45 -4.85 2.84 19.56
C LEU A 45 -4.65 4.28 19.06
N CYS A 46 -5.52 4.77 18.17
CA CYS A 46 -5.47 6.16 17.71
C CYS A 46 -5.72 7.13 18.87
N VAL A 47 -6.74 6.85 19.69
CA VAL A 47 -7.08 7.67 20.87
C VAL A 47 -6.00 7.58 21.94
N GLN A 48 -5.43 6.40 22.17
CA GLN A 48 -4.35 6.21 23.13
C GLN A 48 -3.10 6.96 22.69
N ALA A 49 -2.72 6.92 21.41
CA ALA A 49 -1.61 7.72 20.91
C ALA A 49 -1.85 9.24 21.07
N ALA A 50 -3.07 9.72 20.84
CA ALA A 50 -3.41 11.13 21.09
C ALA A 50 -3.30 11.48 22.58
N ARG A 51 -3.78 10.60 23.47
CA ARG A 51 -3.68 10.77 24.92
C ARG A 51 -2.23 10.92 25.39
N GLU A 52 -1.32 10.16 24.79
CA GLU A 52 0.11 10.17 25.15
C GLU A 52 0.91 11.30 24.49
N GLY A 53 0.24 12.28 23.90
CA GLY A 53 0.90 13.48 23.38
C GLY A 53 1.70 13.24 22.10
N VAL A 54 1.41 12.16 21.35
CA VAL A 54 2.11 11.83 20.11
C VAL A 54 1.99 12.96 19.08
N ILE A 55 0.85 13.64 19.04
CA ILE A 55 0.54 14.68 18.06
C ILE A 55 1.38 15.92 18.34
N GLU A 56 1.40 16.37 19.59
CA GLU A 56 2.20 17.49 20.08
C GLU A 56 3.68 17.21 19.91
N ALA A 57 4.13 16.00 20.23
CA ALA A 57 5.51 15.59 20.07
C ALA A 57 5.93 15.62 18.58
N LEU A 58 5.07 15.18 17.67
CA LEU A 58 5.32 15.26 16.23
C LEU A 58 5.30 16.71 15.70
N GLN A 59 4.41 17.56 16.21
CA GLN A 59 4.29 18.96 15.78
C GLN A 59 5.36 19.88 16.37
N ASN A 60 5.88 19.61 17.57
CA ASN A 60 6.86 20.46 18.25
C ASN A 60 8.31 20.15 17.83
N ASN A 61 8.57 18.96 17.28
CA ASN A 61 9.91 18.53 16.86
C ASN A 61 10.15 18.68 15.35
N LYS A 62 9.68 19.77 14.72
CA LYS A 62 9.82 19.99 13.25
C LYS A 62 11.25 20.08 12.75
N HIS A 63 12.20 20.36 13.65
CA HIS A 63 13.63 20.46 13.35
C HIS A 63 14.30 19.09 13.22
N LEU A 64 13.66 18.03 13.73
CA LEU A 64 14.12 16.65 13.59
C LEU A 64 13.32 15.95 12.49
N PRO A 65 13.93 15.01 11.74
CA PRO A 65 13.17 14.09 10.90
C PRO A 65 12.11 13.38 11.74
N TYR A 66 10.85 13.42 11.28
CA TYR A 66 9.72 12.81 11.99
C TYR A 66 9.96 11.33 12.27
N GLU A 67 10.81 10.64 11.50
CA GLU A 67 11.18 9.24 11.73
C GLU A 67 11.85 9.02 13.10
N ILE A 68 12.70 9.96 13.52
CA ILE A 68 13.40 9.87 14.82
C ILE A 68 12.40 10.05 15.95
N VAL A 69 11.52 11.06 15.81
CA VAL A 69 10.47 11.36 16.78
C VAL A 69 9.48 10.20 16.87
N ALA A 70 9.05 9.66 15.72
CA ALA A 70 8.12 8.55 15.63
C ALA A 70 8.68 7.25 16.20
N ALA A 71 9.97 6.95 15.98
CA ALA A 71 10.64 5.79 16.54
C ALA A 71 10.69 5.86 18.09
N ARG A 72 11.03 7.04 18.64
CA ARG A 72 11.03 7.27 20.09
C ARG A 72 9.63 7.09 20.68
N LEU A 73 8.61 7.72 20.07
CA LEU A 73 7.22 7.61 20.53
C LEU A 73 6.67 6.18 20.43
N THR A 74 7.09 5.44 19.40
CA THR A 74 6.74 4.02 19.25
C THR A 74 7.30 3.18 20.39
N LYS A 75 8.57 3.41 20.75
CA LYS A 75 9.23 2.72 21.87
C LYS A 75 8.54 3.06 23.20
N GLN A 76 8.25 4.34 23.42
CA GLN A 76 7.55 4.81 24.61
C GLN A 76 6.17 4.16 24.76
N LEU A 77 5.36 4.12 23.69
CA LEU A 77 4.06 3.45 23.71
C LEU A 77 4.15 1.94 23.97
N HIS A 78 5.22 1.28 23.49
CA HIS A 78 5.44 -0.15 23.71
C HIS A 78 5.82 -0.47 25.17
N GLU A 79 6.80 0.27 25.71
CA GLU A 79 7.40 -0.01 27.01
C GLU A 79 6.53 0.48 28.17
N ASP A 80 5.99 1.70 28.08
CA ASP A 80 5.29 2.34 29.21
C ASP A 80 3.82 1.89 29.31
N TYR A 81 3.23 1.46 28.21
CA TYR A 81 1.79 1.12 28.13
C TYR A 81 1.52 -0.34 27.76
N GLY A 82 2.58 -1.16 27.64
CA GLY A 82 2.47 -2.58 27.34
C GLY A 82 1.80 -2.88 25.99
N LEU A 83 1.78 -1.91 25.08
CA LEU A 83 1.27 -2.12 23.72
C LEU A 83 2.25 -3.01 22.97
N ASP A 84 1.74 -3.98 22.22
CA ASP A 84 2.58 -4.71 21.29
C ASP A 84 3.30 -3.74 20.32
N LEU A 85 4.56 -4.02 20.00
CA LEU A 85 5.41 -3.12 19.22
C LEU A 85 4.81 -2.79 17.84
N HIS A 86 4.13 -3.75 17.21
CA HIS A 86 3.44 -3.53 15.94
C HIS A 86 2.25 -2.58 16.12
N ALA A 87 1.51 -2.69 17.23
CA ALA A 87 0.40 -1.82 17.58
C ALA A 87 0.85 -0.38 17.89
N ALA A 88 1.92 -0.22 18.66
CA ALA A 88 2.52 1.08 18.95
C ALA A 88 3.00 1.77 17.67
N LYS A 89 3.72 1.04 16.80
CA LYS A 89 4.22 1.56 15.51
C LYS A 89 3.08 2.00 14.60
N TRP A 90 2.00 1.21 14.54
CA TRP A 90 0.84 1.54 13.73
C TRP A 90 0.12 2.79 14.24
N ALA A 91 -0.01 2.96 15.57
CA ALA A 91 -0.67 4.10 16.18
C ALA A 91 0.07 5.42 15.89
N VAL A 92 1.38 5.46 16.12
CA VAL A 92 2.23 6.62 15.80
C VAL A 92 2.23 6.89 14.29
N GLY A 93 2.35 5.82 13.48
CA GLY A 93 2.32 5.93 12.03
C GLY A 93 1.00 6.51 11.49
N SER A 94 -0.14 6.19 12.11
CA SER A 94 -1.43 6.77 11.74
C SER A 94 -1.43 8.29 11.92
N TRP A 95 -0.86 8.82 13.01
CA TRP A 95 -0.77 10.27 13.23
C TRP A 95 0.26 10.95 12.34
N VAL A 96 1.40 10.31 12.04
CA VAL A 96 2.39 10.82 11.06
C VAL A 96 1.75 11.00 9.67
N VAL A 97 0.93 10.04 9.25
CA VAL A 97 0.22 10.08 7.96
C VAL A 97 -0.84 11.18 7.95
N VAL A 98 -1.63 11.29 9.01
CA VAL A 98 -2.68 12.29 9.15
C VAL A 98 -2.12 13.72 9.17
N LEU A 99 -0.99 13.91 9.85
CA LEU A 99 -0.29 15.20 9.93
C LEU A 99 0.49 15.55 8.65
N GLY A 100 0.59 14.64 7.68
CA GLY A 100 1.31 14.88 6.43
C GLY A 100 2.81 15.05 6.58
N LEU A 101 3.36 14.47 7.64
CA LEU A 101 4.79 14.54 7.90
C LEU A 101 5.57 13.57 7.00
N THR A 102 4.88 12.69 6.27
CA THR A 102 5.48 11.71 5.39
C THR A 102 4.83 11.70 4.02
N ASN A 103 5.66 11.69 2.97
CA ASN A 103 5.22 11.40 1.60
C ASN A 103 5.34 9.91 1.26
N LYS A 104 5.95 9.10 2.16
CA LYS A 104 6.18 7.65 1.97
C LYS A 104 4.88 6.84 2.11
N PHE A 105 3.92 7.41 2.82
CA PHE A 105 2.56 6.92 2.90
C PHE A 105 1.68 8.03 2.35
N PRO A 106 1.11 7.87 1.15
CA PRO A 106 0.29 8.92 0.57
C PRO A 106 -0.85 9.24 1.53
N HIS A 107 -1.15 10.53 1.68
CA HIS A 107 -2.31 10.97 2.42
C HIS A 107 -3.52 10.15 2.02
N PRO A 108 -4.22 9.54 2.99
CA PRO A 108 -5.37 8.70 2.69
C PRO A 108 -6.36 9.52 1.86
N LYS A 109 -6.76 9.02 0.68
CA LYS A 109 -7.84 9.67 -0.06
C LYS A 109 -9.11 9.65 0.83
N PRO A 110 -9.86 10.76 0.92
CA PRO A 110 -11.12 10.77 1.66
C PRO A 110 -12.01 9.62 1.17
N LEU A 111 -12.48 8.76 2.09
CA LEU A 111 -13.55 7.81 1.74
C LEU A 111 -14.83 8.63 1.44
N ALA A 112 -15.73 8.10 0.60
CA ALA A 112 -17.00 8.74 0.33
C ALA A 112 -17.78 8.94 1.65
N THR A 113 -17.98 10.18 2.06
CA THR A 113 -18.66 10.56 3.31
C THR A 113 -20.18 10.61 3.10
N LYS A 114 -20.96 10.21 4.10
CA LYS A 114 -22.36 10.67 4.21
C LYS A 114 -22.37 12.18 4.48
N PRO A 115 -23.28 12.97 3.89
CA PRO A 115 -23.21 14.43 4.00
C PRO A 115 -23.37 14.88 5.45
N HIS A 116 -22.37 15.58 5.99
CA HIS A 116 -22.53 16.44 7.16
C HIS A 116 -22.19 17.89 6.74
N PRO A 117 -22.95 18.88 7.21
CA PRO A 117 -22.93 20.21 6.61
C PRO A 117 -21.81 21.07 7.19
N VAL A 118 -20.81 21.44 6.37
CA VAL A 118 -19.98 22.63 6.64
C VAL A 118 -19.64 23.38 5.33
N LYS A 119 -19.74 24.72 5.41
CA LYS A 119 -19.66 25.76 4.36
C LYS A 119 -18.39 25.73 3.47
N PRO A 120 -18.46 26.23 2.22
CA PRO A 120 -17.33 26.20 1.27
C PRO A 120 -16.37 27.39 1.42
N THR A 121 -15.06 27.17 1.30
CA THR A 121 -14.10 28.22 0.93
C THR A 121 -12.89 27.67 0.15
N HIS A 122 -12.77 28.14 -1.09
CA HIS A 122 -11.66 28.15 -2.08
C HIS A 122 -10.74 26.93 -2.35
N ALA A 123 -10.65 26.59 -3.64
CA ALA A 123 -9.78 25.58 -4.25
C ALA A 123 -8.38 26.12 -4.61
N PRO A 124 -7.33 25.27 -4.67
CA PRO A 124 -6.13 25.54 -5.44
C PRO A 124 -5.91 24.54 -6.61
N THR A 125 -5.36 25.08 -7.69
CA THR A 125 -4.93 24.45 -8.95
C THR A 125 -3.74 23.47 -8.78
N PRO A 126 -3.51 22.52 -9.73
CA PRO A 126 -2.48 21.48 -9.59
C PRO A 126 -1.06 21.96 -9.96
N PRO A 127 0.01 21.44 -9.32
CA PRO A 127 1.40 21.77 -9.65
C PRO A 127 1.99 20.90 -10.78
N PRO A 128 3.01 21.38 -11.52
CA PRO A 128 3.61 20.68 -12.68
C PRO A 128 4.60 19.56 -12.28
N PRO A 129 4.90 18.60 -13.20
CA PRO A 129 5.70 17.41 -12.88
C PRO A 129 7.20 17.71 -12.75
N LYS A 130 7.86 17.08 -11.77
CA LYS A 130 9.31 17.11 -11.57
C LYS A 130 9.99 15.96 -12.34
N LYS A 131 10.97 16.29 -13.19
CA LYS A 131 11.89 15.34 -13.83
C LYS A 131 12.93 14.83 -12.84
N SER A 132 13.28 13.54 -12.87
CA SER A 132 14.48 13.02 -12.19
C SER A 132 15.04 11.76 -12.87
N ILE A 133 16.22 11.98 -13.49
CA ILE A 133 17.41 11.13 -13.64
C ILE A 133 17.21 9.62 -13.86
N VAL A 134 17.45 9.19 -15.11
CA VAL A 134 17.62 7.79 -15.53
C VAL A 134 18.99 7.29 -15.07
N ILE A 135 19.03 6.35 -14.12
CA ILE A 135 20.25 5.58 -13.85
C ILE A 135 20.26 4.36 -14.78
N GLN A 136 21.00 4.47 -15.89
CA GLN A 136 21.42 3.30 -16.65
C GLN A 136 22.36 2.47 -15.77
N ASN A 137 21.96 1.23 -15.44
CA ASN A 137 22.92 0.23 -15.00
C ASN A 137 22.55 -1.18 -15.51
N LEU A 138 23.58 -1.90 -15.94
CA LEU A 138 23.54 -3.07 -16.82
C LEU A 138 22.79 -4.30 -16.23
N ALA A 139 21.48 -4.32 -16.43
CA ALA A 139 20.66 -5.54 -16.60
C ALA A 139 19.84 -5.46 -17.92
N ALA A 140 20.36 -4.66 -18.87
CA ALA A 140 19.62 -3.74 -19.72
C ALA A 140 19.19 -4.25 -21.12
N HIS A 141 19.23 -5.56 -21.43
CA HIS A 141 18.78 -5.99 -22.77
C HIS A 141 17.26 -6.25 -22.85
N ARG A 142 16.63 -6.69 -21.75
CA ARG A 142 15.20 -7.03 -21.75
C ARG A 142 14.32 -6.05 -20.98
N TYR A 143 14.78 -5.57 -19.83
CA TYR A 143 13.95 -4.70 -18.99
C TYR A 143 14.49 -3.26 -19.01
N SER A 144 13.58 -2.33 -19.27
CA SER A 144 13.83 -0.88 -19.26
C SER A 144 13.08 -0.25 -18.10
N ASP A 145 13.83 0.22 -17.10
CA ASP A 145 13.30 0.93 -15.93
C ASP A 145 12.78 2.31 -16.33
N GLN A 146 11.52 2.60 -15.99
CA GLN A 146 10.88 3.88 -16.32
C GLN A 146 11.10 4.94 -15.22
N GLY A 147 11.66 4.57 -14.07
CA GLY A 147 11.93 5.50 -12.96
C GLY A 147 10.69 5.88 -12.15
N ASP A 148 9.56 5.21 -12.37
CA ASP A 148 8.26 5.40 -11.72
C ASP A 148 7.74 4.10 -11.06
N ASP A 149 8.67 3.24 -10.66
CA ASP A 149 8.42 1.89 -10.12
C ASP A 149 7.71 0.94 -11.10
N THR A 150 7.79 1.24 -12.40
CA THR A 150 7.45 0.32 -13.49
C THR A 150 8.68 -0.05 -14.33
N ILE A 151 8.59 -1.18 -15.02
CA ILE A 151 9.58 -1.60 -16.01
C ILE A 151 8.86 -2.00 -17.30
N VAL A 152 9.50 -1.74 -18.44
CA VAL A 152 9.07 -2.24 -19.74
C VAL A 152 9.91 -3.45 -20.12
N ASP A 153 9.24 -4.56 -20.43
CA ASP A 153 9.84 -5.74 -21.03
C ASP A 153 9.88 -5.59 -22.56
N THR A 154 11.06 -5.35 -23.11
CA THR A 154 11.28 -5.08 -24.54
C THR A 154 11.06 -6.32 -25.43
N GLN A 155 11.00 -7.53 -24.85
CA GLN A 155 10.73 -8.75 -25.63
C GLN A 155 9.23 -8.98 -25.81
N THR A 156 8.43 -8.67 -24.79
CA THR A 156 6.98 -8.91 -24.81
C THR A 156 6.19 -7.63 -25.10
N ASN A 157 6.84 -6.47 -25.09
CA ASN A 157 6.22 -5.14 -25.13
C ASN A 157 5.16 -4.94 -24.02
N LEU A 158 5.46 -5.47 -22.83
CA LEU A 158 4.60 -5.37 -21.65
C LEU A 158 5.26 -4.48 -20.61
N GLN A 159 4.47 -3.65 -19.95
CA GLN A 159 4.92 -2.85 -18.82
C GLN A 159 4.41 -3.47 -17.53
N TRP A 160 5.32 -3.66 -16.57
CA TRP A 160 5.07 -4.35 -15.32
C TRP A 160 5.26 -3.43 -14.13
N MET A 161 4.44 -3.59 -13.10
CA MET A 161 4.77 -3.06 -11.78
C MET A 161 5.98 -3.80 -11.20
N ARG A 162 6.94 -3.08 -10.61
CA ARG A 162 8.15 -3.66 -9.99
C ARG A 162 7.87 -4.35 -8.66
N PHE A 163 6.83 -3.92 -7.95
CA PHE A 163 6.37 -4.52 -6.70
C PHE A 163 5.10 -5.32 -6.90
N ALA A 164 4.89 -6.31 -6.02
CA ALA A 164 3.60 -6.97 -5.96
C ALA A 164 2.52 -5.98 -5.47
N LEU A 165 1.27 -6.19 -5.87
CA LEU A 165 0.18 -5.30 -5.49
C LEU A 165 0.00 -5.30 -3.96
N GLY A 166 -0.06 -4.10 -3.38
CA GLY A 166 -0.12 -3.89 -1.93
C GLY A 166 1.23 -3.98 -1.21
N GLN A 167 2.32 -4.25 -1.94
CA GLN A 167 3.68 -4.13 -1.44
C GLN A 167 4.14 -2.68 -1.57
N VAL A 168 4.76 -2.15 -0.53
CA VAL A 168 5.32 -0.80 -0.51
C VAL A 168 6.80 -0.90 -0.16
N TRP A 169 7.67 -0.39 -1.03
CA TRP A 169 9.09 -0.23 -0.74
C TRP A 169 9.31 1.13 -0.09
N ASP A 170 9.89 1.15 1.11
CA ASP A 170 10.22 2.38 1.84
C ASP A 170 11.58 3.01 1.45
N GLY A 171 12.23 2.49 0.41
CA GLY A 171 13.59 2.87 0.00
C GLY A 171 14.70 2.43 0.98
N LYS A 172 14.39 1.59 1.97
CA LYS A 172 15.34 0.95 2.91
C LYS A 172 15.00 -0.54 3.07
N THR A 173 14.90 -1.03 4.32
CA THR A 173 14.81 -2.45 4.70
C THR A 173 13.42 -2.94 5.10
N ASN A 174 12.40 -2.08 5.22
CA ASN A 174 11.06 -2.54 5.58
C ASN A 174 10.21 -2.74 4.33
N LEU A 175 9.96 -4.02 4.04
CA LEU A 175 8.98 -4.42 3.07
C LEU A 175 7.62 -4.50 3.77
N ILE A 176 6.66 -3.67 3.38
CA ILE A 176 5.27 -3.98 3.70
C ILE A 176 4.91 -5.22 2.89
N GLU A 177 4.53 -6.31 3.55
CA GLU A 177 4.17 -7.55 2.87
C GLU A 177 3.09 -7.28 1.82
N ALA A 178 3.31 -7.84 0.63
CA ALA A 178 2.36 -7.78 -0.46
C ALA A 178 0.99 -8.30 0.00
N LYS A 179 -0.07 -7.60 -0.39
CA LYS A 179 -1.43 -8.07 -0.09
C LYS A 179 -1.67 -9.39 -0.82
N ARG A 180 -2.47 -10.25 -0.19
CA ARG A 180 -2.92 -11.52 -0.77
C ARG A 180 -4.40 -11.42 -1.08
N TYR A 181 -4.79 -12.05 -2.17
CA TYR A 181 -6.13 -11.99 -2.74
C TYR A 181 -6.59 -13.40 -3.09
N THR A 182 -7.87 -13.68 -2.91
CA THR A 182 -8.52 -14.75 -3.66
C THR A 182 -8.53 -14.38 -5.15
N TRP A 183 -8.73 -15.36 -6.02
CA TRP A 183 -8.73 -15.11 -7.47
C TRP A 183 -9.85 -14.14 -7.87
N GLN A 184 -11.03 -14.26 -7.25
CA GLN A 184 -12.14 -13.35 -7.53
C GLN A 184 -11.87 -11.93 -7.01
N GLU A 185 -11.30 -11.81 -5.81
CA GLU A 185 -10.86 -10.51 -5.28
C GLU A 185 -9.80 -9.87 -6.17
N ALA A 186 -8.89 -10.67 -6.73
CA ALA A 186 -7.85 -10.19 -7.61
C ALA A 186 -8.40 -9.57 -8.89
N VAL A 187 -9.31 -10.28 -9.57
CA VAL A 187 -9.95 -9.79 -10.80
C VAL A 187 -10.78 -8.53 -10.50
N ASN A 188 -11.56 -8.54 -9.43
CA ASN A 188 -12.42 -7.40 -9.06
C ASN A 188 -11.61 -6.16 -8.60
N ALA A 189 -10.44 -6.38 -7.99
CA ALA A 189 -9.62 -5.29 -7.47
C ALA A 189 -9.04 -4.40 -8.58
N ILE A 190 -8.92 -4.91 -9.81
CA ILE A 190 -8.29 -4.17 -10.92
C ILE A 190 -9.13 -2.98 -11.36
N ASP A 191 -10.43 -3.17 -11.57
CA ASP A 191 -11.30 -2.08 -12.02
C ASP A 191 -11.32 -0.95 -11.00
N SER A 192 -11.42 -1.30 -9.72
CA SER A 192 -11.35 -0.33 -8.62
C SER A 192 -9.98 0.35 -8.55
N PHE A 193 -8.89 -0.40 -8.75
CA PHE A 193 -7.53 0.13 -8.78
C PHE A 193 -7.35 1.18 -9.88
N ASN A 194 -7.77 0.84 -11.10
CA ASN A 194 -7.71 1.73 -12.26
C ASN A 194 -8.60 2.97 -12.10
N GLN A 195 -9.85 2.79 -11.67
CA GLN A 195 -10.77 3.90 -11.37
C GLN A 195 -10.27 4.82 -10.25
N SER A 196 -9.45 4.30 -9.34
CA SER A 196 -8.83 5.09 -8.27
C SER A 196 -7.62 5.93 -8.72
N GLY A 197 -7.35 5.99 -10.02
CA GLY A 197 -6.23 6.71 -10.63
C GLY A 197 -5.04 5.81 -11.02
N GLY A 198 -5.18 4.49 -10.82
CA GLY A 198 -4.20 3.49 -11.23
C GLY A 198 -2.82 3.71 -10.63
N PHE A 199 -1.78 3.54 -11.44
CA PHE A 199 -0.39 3.60 -11.00
C PHE A 199 0.51 4.18 -12.09
N ALA A 200 1.52 4.96 -11.68
CA ALA A 200 2.47 5.61 -12.59
C ALA A 200 1.82 6.46 -13.70
N GLY A 201 0.61 7.00 -13.46
CA GLY A 201 -0.14 7.77 -14.46
C GLY A 201 -1.00 6.92 -15.42
N TYR A 202 -0.98 5.60 -15.28
CA TYR A 202 -1.72 4.65 -16.12
C TYR A 202 -2.90 4.03 -15.37
N GLN A 203 -4.01 3.81 -16.08
CA GLN A 203 -5.29 3.30 -15.54
C GLN A 203 -5.79 2.07 -16.32
N ASP A 204 -4.92 1.41 -17.06
CA ASP A 204 -5.18 0.23 -17.90
C ASP A 204 -4.41 -1.01 -17.39
N TRP A 205 -4.12 -1.04 -16.08
CA TRP A 205 -3.46 -2.18 -15.44
C TRP A 205 -4.39 -3.39 -15.41
N ARG A 206 -3.84 -4.60 -15.51
CA ARG A 206 -4.58 -5.86 -15.49
C ARG A 206 -3.80 -6.97 -14.77
N VAL A 207 -4.51 -8.02 -14.37
CA VAL A 207 -3.87 -9.27 -13.93
C VAL A 207 -3.29 -9.97 -15.17
N PRO A 208 -2.01 -10.38 -15.15
CA PRO A 208 -1.35 -11.03 -16.29
C PRO A 208 -1.98 -12.39 -16.56
N THR A 209 -1.92 -12.83 -17.82
CA THR A 209 -2.19 -14.22 -18.17
C THR A 209 -1.07 -15.12 -17.64
N ILE A 210 -1.31 -16.43 -17.60
CA ILE A 210 -0.29 -17.38 -17.14
C ILE A 210 0.95 -17.35 -18.04
N ASP A 211 0.77 -17.13 -19.34
CA ASP A 211 1.88 -17.10 -20.30
C ASP A 211 2.72 -15.84 -20.13
N GLU A 212 2.08 -14.68 -19.92
CA GLU A 212 2.76 -13.43 -19.58
C GLU A 212 3.54 -13.56 -18.27
N LEU A 213 2.92 -14.11 -17.22
CA LEU A 213 3.56 -14.26 -15.91
C LEU A 213 4.74 -15.23 -15.95
N LYS A 214 4.66 -16.29 -16.76
CA LYS A 214 5.77 -17.22 -17.00
C LYS A 214 6.96 -16.55 -17.68
N THR A 215 6.77 -15.47 -18.44
CA THR A 215 7.88 -14.77 -19.09
C THR A 215 8.83 -14.11 -18.08
N LEU A 216 8.38 -13.86 -16.85
CA LEU A 216 9.19 -13.31 -15.75
C LEU A 216 10.09 -14.36 -15.07
N ILE A 217 9.89 -15.64 -15.37
CA ILE A 217 10.64 -16.74 -14.73
C ILE A 217 12.07 -16.78 -15.26
N GLU A 218 13.05 -16.61 -14.37
CA GLU A 218 14.46 -16.83 -14.68
C GLU A 218 14.86 -18.28 -14.39
N ARG A 219 14.90 -19.11 -15.44
CA ARG A 219 15.26 -20.53 -15.33
C ARG A 219 16.66 -20.70 -14.73
N GLY A 220 16.80 -21.66 -13.81
CA GLY A 220 18.07 -21.97 -13.16
C GLY A 220 18.46 -21.05 -12.00
N LYS A 221 17.63 -20.07 -11.62
CA LYS A 221 17.84 -19.21 -10.45
C LYS A 221 16.86 -19.52 -9.33
N LYS A 222 17.25 -19.18 -8.09
CA LYS A 222 16.40 -19.28 -6.90
C LYS A 222 16.52 -18.01 -6.04
N PRO A 223 15.41 -17.25 -5.85
CA PRO A 223 14.14 -17.42 -6.56
C PRO A 223 14.30 -17.16 -8.06
N ALA A 224 13.42 -17.76 -8.84
CA ALA A 224 13.42 -17.76 -10.29
C ALA A 224 12.81 -16.47 -10.86
N ILE A 225 13.30 -15.30 -10.42
CA ILE A 225 12.89 -13.99 -10.92
C ILE A 225 14.06 -13.02 -10.87
N ASN A 226 14.10 -12.06 -11.80
CA ASN A 226 15.13 -11.04 -11.83
C ASN A 226 14.99 -10.06 -10.64
N HIS A 227 15.79 -10.22 -9.59
CA HIS A 227 15.69 -9.39 -8.39
C HIS A 227 16.07 -7.92 -8.59
N ALA A 228 16.92 -7.61 -9.57
CA ALA A 228 17.26 -6.22 -9.85
C ALA A 228 16.03 -5.47 -10.39
N MET A 229 15.24 -6.13 -11.23
CA MET A 229 14.06 -5.55 -11.86
C MET A 229 12.79 -5.70 -11.01
N PHE A 230 12.65 -6.81 -10.30
CA PHE A 230 11.54 -7.14 -9.41
C PHE A 230 12.00 -7.31 -7.96
N PRO A 231 12.47 -6.22 -7.32
CA PRO A 231 13.03 -6.27 -5.99
C PRO A 231 12.01 -6.75 -4.97
N ALA A 232 12.52 -7.50 -3.98
CA ALA A 232 11.76 -8.01 -2.85
C ALA A 232 10.47 -8.77 -3.22
N THR A 233 10.44 -9.43 -4.38
CA THR A 233 9.32 -10.30 -4.76
C THR A 233 9.06 -11.37 -3.68
N PRO A 234 7.83 -11.45 -3.13
CA PRO A 234 7.44 -12.54 -2.22
C PRO A 234 7.81 -13.93 -2.77
N LEU A 235 8.39 -14.78 -1.92
CA LEU A 235 8.74 -16.17 -2.25
C LEU A 235 7.50 -17.09 -2.21
N ALA A 236 6.43 -16.66 -2.87
CA ALA A 236 5.10 -17.24 -2.81
C ALA A 236 4.45 -17.26 -4.21
N PHE A 237 3.20 -17.71 -4.28
CA PHE A 237 2.45 -17.78 -5.53
C PHE A 237 1.89 -16.42 -5.94
N PHE A 238 1.79 -16.24 -7.25
CA PHE A 238 1.19 -15.08 -7.91
C PHE A 238 0.09 -15.55 -8.84
N TRP A 239 -1.11 -15.01 -8.66
CA TRP A 239 -2.25 -15.32 -9.51
C TRP A 239 -2.03 -14.84 -10.94
N SER A 240 -2.53 -15.63 -11.89
CA SER A 240 -2.81 -15.19 -13.26
C SER A 240 -4.31 -15.04 -13.49
N SER A 241 -4.70 -14.32 -14.54
CA SER A 241 -6.09 -14.22 -15.00
C SER A 241 -6.56 -15.48 -15.75
N THR A 242 -5.69 -16.46 -15.99
CA THR A 242 -6.01 -17.66 -16.77
C THR A 242 -6.73 -18.70 -15.88
N PRO A 243 -8.02 -18.99 -16.13
CA PRO A 243 -8.73 -20.06 -15.43
C PRO A 243 -8.20 -21.44 -15.87
N LEU A 244 -8.41 -22.47 -15.04
CA LEU A 244 -8.17 -23.84 -15.47
C LEU A 244 -9.34 -24.32 -16.34
N ILE A 245 -9.03 -24.82 -17.54
CA ILE A 245 -10.04 -25.36 -18.46
C ILE A 245 -10.72 -26.58 -17.80
N ASN A 246 -12.06 -26.64 -17.90
CA ASN A 246 -12.91 -27.72 -17.34
C ASN A 246 -12.90 -27.85 -15.80
N VAL A 247 -12.36 -26.87 -15.07
CA VAL A 247 -12.41 -26.83 -13.60
C VAL A 247 -12.72 -25.41 -13.14
N ASP A 248 -14.00 -25.09 -12.99
CA ASP A 248 -14.49 -23.73 -12.74
C ASP A 248 -13.97 -23.09 -11.44
N HIS A 249 -13.55 -23.92 -10.49
CA HIS A 249 -13.09 -23.50 -9.17
C HIS A 249 -11.57 -23.30 -9.08
N SER A 250 -10.81 -23.46 -10.17
CA SER A 250 -9.35 -23.35 -10.17
C SER A 250 -8.82 -22.32 -11.17
N ALA A 251 -7.67 -21.75 -10.86
CA ALA A 251 -6.94 -20.83 -11.74
C ALA A 251 -5.43 -21.09 -11.67
N TRP A 252 -4.71 -20.63 -12.68
CA TRP A 252 -3.26 -20.78 -12.74
C TRP A 252 -2.53 -19.71 -11.92
N ALA A 253 -1.43 -20.11 -11.29
CA ALA A 253 -0.54 -19.26 -10.54
C ALA A 253 0.93 -19.65 -10.79
N VAL A 254 1.85 -18.70 -10.65
CA VAL A 254 3.31 -18.95 -10.72
C VAL A 254 3.93 -18.87 -9.33
N TYR A 255 4.78 -19.85 -9.01
CA TYR A 255 5.60 -19.86 -7.80
C TYR A 255 6.99 -19.33 -8.10
N PHE A 256 7.29 -18.07 -7.76
CA PHE A 256 8.58 -17.46 -8.13
C PHE A 256 9.77 -17.99 -7.33
N TYR A 257 9.59 -18.67 -6.19
CA TYR A 257 10.73 -19.32 -5.53
C TYR A 257 11.30 -20.49 -6.36
N GLY A 258 10.43 -21.28 -7.00
CA GLY A 258 10.83 -22.45 -7.80
C GLY A 258 10.73 -22.27 -9.32
N GLY A 259 10.09 -21.20 -9.80
CA GLY A 259 9.93 -20.93 -11.23
C GLY A 259 8.98 -21.88 -11.94
N SER A 260 7.91 -22.31 -11.27
CA SER A 260 6.94 -23.28 -11.81
C SER A 260 5.52 -22.74 -11.75
N ALA A 261 4.71 -23.12 -12.73
CA ALA A 261 3.29 -22.80 -12.79
C ALA A 261 2.47 -23.98 -12.27
N TYR A 262 1.46 -23.69 -11.46
CA TYR A 262 0.53 -24.65 -10.88
C TYR A 262 -0.89 -24.10 -10.96
N TRP A 263 -1.88 -24.94 -10.72
CA TRP A 263 -3.27 -24.51 -10.55
C TRP A 263 -3.72 -24.73 -9.10
N TYR A 264 -4.54 -23.81 -8.61
CA TYR A 264 -5.07 -23.85 -7.25
C TYR A 264 -6.52 -23.38 -7.22
N GLY A 265 -7.21 -23.76 -6.15
CA GLY A 265 -8.57 -23.29 -5.88
C GLY A 265 -8.64 -21.77 -5.79
N LYS A 266 -9.62 -21.16 -6.46
CA LYS A 266 -9.85 -19.71 -6.55
C LYS A 266 -10.05 -19.03 -5.18
N THR A 267 -10.32 -19.80 -4.13
CA THR A 267 -10.44 -19.35 -2.73
C THR A 267 -9.10 -19.21 -2.01
N SER A 268 -7.99 -19.64 -2.63
CA SER A 268 -6.64 -19.52 -2.05
C SER A 268 -6.14 -18.06 -2.10
N TYR A 269 -5.34 -17.67 -1.12
CA TYR A 269 -4.82 -16.30 -0.99
C TYR A 269 -3.40 -16.18 -1.55
N TYR A 270 -3.26 -15.56 -2.72
CA TYR A 270 -1.96 -15.35 -3.38
C TYR A 270 -1.74 -13.90 -3.81
N HIS A 271 -0.51 -13.58 -4.21
CA HIS A 271 -0.11 -12.22 -4.58
C HIS A 271 -0.49 -11.88 -6.03
N LEU A 272 -0.37 -10.60 -6.37
CA LEU A 272 -0.57 -10.09 -7.72
C LEU A 272 0.62 -9.26 -8.15
N ARG A 273 0.93 -9.30 -9.43
CA ARG A 273 1.85 -8.35 -10.09
C ARG A 273 1.14 -7.89 -11.34
N LEU A 274 0.83 -6.61 -11.42
CA LEU A 274 0.02 -6.10 -12.52
C LEU A 274 0.88 -5.83 -13.74
N VAL A 275 0.24 -5.96 -14.88
CA VAL A 275 0.82 -5.72 -16.19
C VAL A 275 -0.11 -4.81 -16.99
N ARG A 276 0.45 -4.06 -17.93
CA ARG A 276 -0.28 -3.35 -18.99
C ARG A 276 0.47 -3.51 -20.32
N ASN A 277 -0.16 -3.13 -21.41
CA ASN A 277 0.54 -3.02 -22.68
C ASN A 277 1.38 -1.74 -22.66
N SER A 278 2.63 -1.82 -23.14
CA SER A 278 3.54 -0.67 -23.17
C SER A 278 3.16 0.36 -24.23
#